data_AF-A0A924TA14-F1
#
_entry.id   AF-A0A924TA14-F1
#
_cell.length_a   1.000
_cell.length_b   1.000
_cell.length_c   1.000
_cell.angle_alpha   90.00
_cell.angle_beta   90.00
_cell.angle_gamma   90.00
#
_symmetry.space_group_name_H-M   'P 1'
#
loop_
_entity.id
_entity.type
_entity.pdbx_description
1 polymer ?
#
loop_
_entity_poly.entity_id
_entity_poly.type
_entity_poly.pdbx_seq_one_letter_code
_entity_poly.pdbx_strand_id
1 'polypeptide(L)' 'MARYLRPEVMSMHAYAVQDATGLLKMDAMENPYRLPPALQTELGKRLGALPLNRYPGSNVEALR' A
#
# COMPACT_ATOMS: atom_id res chain seq x y z
N MET A 1 14.38 -3.88 -26.01
CA MET A 1 13.38 -3.22 -25.16
C MET A 1 12.10 -2.87 -25.91
N ALA A 2 12.16 -2.22 -27.10
CA ALA A 2 10.97 -1.84 -27.89
C ALA A 2 10.04 -3.01 -28.29
N ARG A 3 10.52 -4.26 -28.27
CA ARG A 3 9.72 -5.48 -28.48
C ARG A 3 8.83 -5.86 -27.29
N TYR A 4 9.16 -5.41 -26.08
CA TYR A 4 8.55 -5.91 -24.84
C TYR A 4 7.81 -4.84 -24.03
N LEU A 5 8.04 -3.56 -24.31
CA LEU A 5 7.37 -2.45 -23.62
C LEU A 5 6.57 -1.63 -24.63
N ARG A 6 5.36 -1.23 -24.22
CA ARG A 6 4.49 -0.37 -25.01
C ARG A 6 5.13 1.01 -25.21
N PRO A 7 5.00 1.64 -26.39
CA PRO A 7 5.58 2.96 -26.66
C PRO A 7 5.17 4.01 -25.61
N GLU A 8 3.91 4.00 -25.18
CA GLU A 8 3.42 4.90 -24.14
C GLU A 8 4.22 4.74 -22.83
N VAL A 9 4.41 3.50 -22.36
CA VAL A 9 5.17 3.20 -21.12
C VAL A 9 6.62 3.61 -21.24
N MET A 10 7.23 3.44 -22.42
CA MET A 10 8.60 3.91 -22.67
C MET A 10 8.74 5.43 -22.62
N SER A 11 7.67 6.16 -22.94
CA SER A 11 7.63 7.63 -22.86
C SER A 11 7.28 8.17 -21.47
N MET A 12 6.88 7.28 -20.54
CA MET A 12 6.56 7.68 -19.17
C MET A 12 7.84 7.96 -18.38
N HIS A 13 7.77 8.97 -17.53
CA HIS A 13 8.76 9.22 -16.50
C HIS A 13 8.33 8.48 -15.22
N ALA A 14 9.31 8.10 -14.39
CA ALA A 14 9.00 7.54 -13.08
C ALA A 14 8.12 8.52 -12.28
N TYR A 15 7.16 7.99 -11.52
CA TYR A 15 6.33 8.81 -10.64
C TYR A 15 7.22 9.50 -9.60
N ALA A 16 7.21 10.84 -9.60
CA ALA A 16 8.05 11.62 -8.71
C ALA A 16 7.44 11.66 -7.30
N VAL A 17 8.23 11.24 -6.31
CA VAL A 17 7.93 11.46 -4.89
C VAL A 17 8.84 12.57 -4.40
N GLN A 18 8.26 13.73 -4.11
CA GLN A 18 9.01 14.87 -3.57
C GLN A 18 9.30 14.66 -2.08
N ASP A 19 10.46 15.12 -1.63
CA ASP A 19 10.76 15.19 -0.20
C ASP A 19 9.87 16.25 0.45
N ALA A 20 9.12 15.86 1.47
CA ALA A 20 8.20 16.71 2.21
C ALA A 20 8.69 16.98 3.65
N THR A 21 9.97 16.76 3.95
CA THR A 21 10.55 17.00 5.27
C THR A 21 10.33 18.46 5.70
N GLY A 22 9.70 18.65 6.85
CA GLY A 22 9.36 19.98 7.38
C GLY A 22 8.12 20.63 6.74
N LEU A 23 7.39 19.93 5.86
CA LEU A 23 6.17 20.39 5.21
C LEU A 23 4.93 19.61 5.69
N LEU A 24 3.75 20.22 5.53
CA LEU A 24 2.48 19.50 5.62
C LEU A 24 2.14 18.91 4.24
N LYS A 25 2.13 17.57 4.14
CA LYS A 25 1.88 16.86 2.88
C LYS A 25 0.37 16.79 2.59
N MET A 26 -0.06 17.34 1.45
CA MET A 26 -1.48 17.38 1.00
C MET A 26 -1.66 17.05 -0.50
N ASP A 27 -0.63 16.49 -1.13
CA ASP A 27 -0.56 16.22 -2.57
C ASP A 27 -0.83 14.76 -2.95
N ALA A 28 -0.98 13.88 -1.96
CA ALA A 28 -1.26 12.46 -2.15
C ALA A 28 -2.72 12.12 -1.83
N MET A 29 -3.26 11.11 -2.53
CA MET A 29 -4.63 10.61 -2.34
C MET A 29 -4.72 9.67 -1.12
N GLU A 30 -4.16 10.08 0.02
CA GLU A 30 -4.10 9.32 1.27
C GLU A 30 -5.20 9.76 2.25
N ASN A 31 -5.65 8.84 3.10
CA ASN A 31 -6.53 9.18 4.22
C ASN A 31 -5.71 9.75 5.39
N PRO A 32 -5.96 11.00 5.83
CA PRO A 32 -5.19 11.61 6.92
C PRO A 32 -5.58 11.09 8.32
N TYR A 33 -6.69 10.38 8.45
CA TYR A 33 -7.23 9.95 9.74
C TYR A 33 -6.62 8.62 10.19
N ARG A 34 -6.04 8.62 11.40
CA ARG A 34 -5.59 7.39 12.07
C ARG A 34 -6.77 6.53 12.51
N LEU A 35 -6.55 5.22 12.57
CA LEU A 35 -7.50 4.31 13.19
C LEU A 35 -7.65 4.64 14.70
N PRO A 36 -8.85 4.50 15.28
CA PRO A 36 -9.05 4.54 16.73
C PRO A 36 -8.17 3.52 17.46
N PRO A 37 -7.73 3.78 18.72
CA PRO A 37 -6.82 2.89 19.44
C PRO A 37 -7.29 1.44 19.54
N ALA A 38 -8.59 1.21 19.79
CA ALA A 38 -9.17 -0.13 19.85
C ALA A 38 -8.98 -0.90 18.52
N LEU A 39 -9.17 -0.22 17.38
CA LEU A 39 -8.99 -0.83 16.06
C LEU A 39 -7.51 -1.07 15.73
N GLN A 40 -6.61 -0.20 16.18
CA GLN A 40 -5.17 -0.46 16.05
C GLN A 40 -4.76 -1.71 16.80
N THR A 41 -5.23 -1.88 18.04
CA THR A 41 -4.95 -3.08 18.85
C THR A 41 -5.50 -4.34 18.21
N GLU A 42 -6.75 -4.31 17.74
CA GLU A 42 -7.38 -5.49 17.14
C GLU A 42 -6.71 -5.89 15.83
N LEU A 43 -6.41 -4.91 14.97
CA LEU A 43 -5.66 -5.15 13.74
C LEU A 43 -4.28 -5.72 14.03
N GLY A 44 -3.56 -5.17 15.02
CA GLY A 44 -2.24 -5.66 15.44
C GLY A 44 -2.29 -7.12 15.90
N LYS A 45 -3.26 -7.50 16.74
CA LYS A 45 -3.46 -8.88 17.18
C LYS A 45 -3.70 -9.82 16.00
N ARG A 46 -4.58 -9.43 15.06
CA ARG A 46 -4.90 -10.24 13.88
C ARG A 46 -3.69 -10.43 12.96
N LEU A 47 -2.93 -9.35 12.70
CA LEU A 47 -1.72 -9.41 11.88
C LEU A 47 -0.61 -10.24 12.53
N GLY A 48 -0.44 -10.12 13.85
CA GLY A 48 0.58 -10.87 14.60
C GLY A 48 0.36 -12.38 14.62
N ALA A 49 -0.87 -12.85 14.39
CA ALA A 49 -1.22 -14.27 14.34
C ALA A 49 -1.06 -14.90 12.95
N LEU A 50 -0.68 -14.14 11.92
CA LEU A 50 -0.60 -14.65 10.55
C LEU A 50 0.60 -15.60 10.34
N PRO A 51 0.42 -16.72 9.62
CA PRO A 51 1.52 -17.60 9.23
C PRO A 51 2.27 -17.00 8.03
N LEU A 52 3.11 -15.99 8.26
CA LEU A 52 3.86 -15.25 7.23
C LEU A 52 4.79 -16.13 6.37
N ASN A 53 5.09 -17.35 6.82
CA ASN A 53 5.87 -18.35 6.09
C ASN A 53 5.04 -19.22 5.12
N ARG A 54 3.76 -18.92 4.94
CA ARG A 54 2.86 -19.58 3.99
C ARG A 54 2.36 -18.57 2.97
N TYR A 55 2.09 -19.03 1.74
CA TYR A 55 1.36 -18.21 0.78
C TYR A 55 0.00 -17.81 1.36
N PRO A 56 -0.47 -16.57 1.10
CA PRO A 56 -1.79 -16.16 1.53
C PRO A 56 -2.84 -17.11 0.93
N GLY A 57 -3.84 -17.46 1.72
CA GLY A 57 -4.93 -18.32 1.25
C GLY A 57 -5.67 -17.66 0.09
N SER A 58 -6.12 -18.46 -0.89
CA SER A 58 -6.95 -18.00 -2.01
C SER A 58 -8.39 -17.64 -1.61
N ASN A 59 -8.75 -17.88 -0.34
CA ASN A 59 -10.12 -17.78 0.11
C ASN A 59 -10.51 -16.34 0.46
N VAL A 60 -11.04 -15.63 -0.54
CA VAL A 60 -11.65 -14.31 -0.39
C VAL A 60 -12.83 -14.32 0.59
N GLU A 61 -13.48 -15.47 0.83
CA GLU A 61 -14.57 -15.55 1.81
C GLU A 61 -14.11 -15.31 3.24
N ALA A 62 -12.82 -15.55 3.56
CA ALA A 62 -12.24 -15.22 4.86
C ALA A 62 -12.02 -13.71 5.07
N LEU A 63 -12.29 -12.88 4.06
CA LEU A 63 -12.27 -11.42 4.13
C LEU A 63 -13.65 -10.81 4.41
N ARG A 64 -14.72 -11.61 4.45
CA ARG A 64 -16.04 -11.18 4.95
C ARG A 64 -16.02 -11.06 6.47
#